data_AF-A0A419JW64-F1
#
_entry.id   AF-A0A419JW64-F1
#
_cell.length_a   1.000
_cell.length_b   1.000
_cell.length_c   1.000
_cell.angle_alpha   90.00
_cell.angle_beta   90.00
_cell.angle_gamma   90.00
#
_symmetry.space_group_name_H-M   'P 1'
#
loop_
_entity.id
_entity.type
_entity.pdbx_description
1 polymer ?
#
loop_
_entity_poly.entity_id
_entity_poly.type
_entity_poly.pdbx_seq_one_letter_code
_entity_poly.pdbx_strand_id
1 'polypeptide(L)' 'NAKEKERDEIVEKLRQKGIDAQVYYKCPIHLMPYYSKFGKYNLPETEKAAVQVFSLPVHPGVTDEQADYISETVLHVLE' A
#
# COMPACT_ATOMS: atom_id res chain seq x y z
N ASN A 1 -4.78 3.04 14.04
CA ASN A 1 -4.00 3.52 12.88
C ASN A 1 -2.99 2.46 12.52
N ALA A 2 -3.12 1.84 11.35
CA ALA A 2 -2.24 0.77 10.91
C ALA A 2 -0.78 1.23 10.86
N LYS A 3 0.13 0.39 11.33
CA LYS A 3 1.59 0.56 11.28
C LYS A 3 2.15 -0.11 10.02
N GLU A 4 3.34 0.31 9.59
CA GLU A 4 4.01 -0.23 8.38
C GLU A 4 4.04 -1.76 8.33
N LYS A 5 4.34 -2.40 9.48
CA LYS A 5 4.36 -3.86 9.60
C LYS A 5 3.00 -4.50 9.32
N GLU A 6 1.92 -3.92 9.84
CA GLU A 6 0.55 -4.42 9.64
C GLU A 6 0.15 -4.30 8.16
N ARG A 7 0.50 -3.19 7.51
CA ARG A 7 0.29 -2.99 6.07
C ARG A 7 1.07 -4.02 5.24
N ASP A 8 2.34 -4.24 5.56
CA ASP A 8 3.18 -5.21 4.85
C ASP A 8 2.67 -6.66 5.05
N GLU A 9 2.16 -7.01 6.23
CA GLU A 9 1.51 -8.30 6.49
C GLU A 9 0.22 -8.50 5.65
N ILE A 10 -0.61 -7.46 5.52
CA ILE A 10 -1.81 -7.49 4.65
C ILE A 10 -1.39 -7.75 3.19
N VAL A 11 -0.42 -6.99 2.68
CA VAL A 11 0.06 -7.13 1.31
C VAL A 11 0.60 -8.54 1.05
N GLU A 12 1.34 -9.11 2.00
CA GLU A 12 1.85 -10.47 1.89
C GLU A 12 0.73 -11.53 1.87
N LYS A 13 -0.29 -11.39 2.73
CA LYS A 13 -1.48 -12.26 2.70
C LYS A 13 -2.22 -12.20 1.35
N LEU A 14 -2.35 -11.01 0.77
CA LEU A 14 -2.97 -10.83 -0.55
C LEU A 14 -2.17 -11.53 -1.65
N ARG A 15 -0.84 -11.40 -1.62
CA ARG A 15 0.06 -12.08 -2.59
C ARG A 15 -0.01 -13.59 -2.48
N GLN A 16 -0.07 -14.14 -1.27
CA GLN A 16 -0.24 -15.58 -1.04
C GLN A 16 -1.56 -16.12 -1.61
N LYS A 17 -2.58 -15.26 -1.75
CA LYS A 17 -3.87 -15.57 -2.38
C LYS A 17 -3.90 -15.26 -3.88
N GLY A 18 -2.75 -14.96 -4.50
CA GLY A 18 -2.60 -14.71 -5.93
C GLY A 18 -2.96 -13.29 -6.39
N ILE A 19 -3.13 -12.35 -5.47
CA ILE A 19 -3.41 -10.93 -5.78
C ILE A 19 -2.09 -10.17 -5.74
N ASP A 20 -1.66 -9.60 -6.87
CA ASP A 20 -0.42 -8.83 -6.98
C ASP A 20 -0.57 -7.42 -6.34
N ALA A 21 -0.68 -7.39 -5.02
CA ALA A 21 -0.71 -6.16 -4.25
C ALA A 21 0.71 -5.58 -4.09
N GLN A 22 0.82 -4.26 -4.21
CA GLN A 22 2.10 -3.55 -4.19
C GLN A 22 2.06 -2.33 -3.28
N VAL A 23 3.23 -1.85 -2.87
CA VAL A 23 3.33 -0.63 -2.06
C VAL A 23 3.95 0.50 -2.86
N TYR A 24 3.12 1.48 -3.20
CA TYR A 24 3.52 2.72 -3.85
C TYR A 24 3.02 3.92 -3.03
N TYR A 25 3.85 4.67 -2.32
CA TYR A 25 5.31 4.55 -2.11
C TYR A 25 5.62 4.39 -0.61
N LYS A 26 6.64 3.59 -0.27
CA LYS A 26 7.07 3.34 1.13
C LYS A 26 7.73 4.55 1.80
N CYS A 27 8.47 5.36 1.04
CA CYS A 27 9.22 6.51 1.57
C CYS A 27 8.75 7.79 0.86
N PRO A 28 8.23 8.78 1.60
CA PRO A 28 7.85 10.05 1.01
C PRO A 28 9.10 10.85 0.59
N ILE A 29 8.94 11.68 -0.45
CA ILE A 29 10.06 12.35 -1.13
C ILE A 29 10.93 13.17 -0.15
N HIS A 30 10.33 13.88 0.81
CA HIS A 30 11.08 14.72 1.75
C HIS A 30 12.00 13.95 2.70
N LEU A 31 11.78 12.64 2.87
CA LEU A 31 12.62 11.76 3.69
C LEU A 31 13.64 10.97 2.87
N MET A 32 13.56 10.99 1.54
CA MET A 32 14.53 10.30 0.69
C MET A 32 15.94 10.93 0.84
N PRO A 33 17.03 10.13 0.87
CA PRO A 33 18.37 10.62 1.20
C PRO A 33 18.87 11.82 0.38
N TYR A 34 18.53 11.87 -0.91
CA TYR A 34 18.93 12.98 -1.77
C TYR A 34 18.15 14.26 -1.48
N TYR A 35 16.87 14.15 -1.12
CA TYR A 35 15.95 15.28 -0.99
C TYR A 35 15.92 15.88 0.41
N SER A 36 16.28 15.11 1.43
CA SER A 36 16.33 15.56 2.83
C SER A 36 17.28 16.75 3.07
N LYS A 37 18.25 16.96 2.16
CA LYS A 37 19.18 18.11 2.20
C LYS A 37 18.55 19.45 1.81
N PHE A 38 17.40 19.45 1.11
CA PHE A 38 16.78 20.68 0.60
C PHE A 38 15.87 21.37 1.63
N GLY A 39 15.64 20.77 2.79
CA GLY A 39 14.86 21.39 3.84
C GLY A 39 14.44 20.41 4.93
N LYS A 40 14.02 20.96 6.07
CA LYS A 40 13.32 20.22 7.11
C LYS A 40 11.83 20.44 6.91
N TYR A 41 11.13 19.42 6.45
CA TYR A 41 9.69 19.45 6.20
C TYR A 41 8.97 18.76 7.37
N ASN A 42 7.83 19.31 7.80
CA ASN A 42 6.93 18.67 8.75
C ASN A 42 5.64 18.28 8.01
N LEU A 43 5.57 17.05 7.51
CA LEU A 43 4.47 16.56 6.67
C LEU A 43 3.86 15.27 7.25
N PRO A 44 3.25 15.34 8.45
CA PRO A 44 2.83 14.16 9.20
C PRO A 44 1.79 13.30 8.46
N GLU A 45 0.87 13.91 7.72
CA GLU A 45 -0.13 13.16 6.94
C GLU A 45 0.49 12.45 5.73
N THR A 46 1.52 13.01 5.12
CA THR A 46 2.28 12.36 4.04
C THR A 46 3.03 11.14 4.57
N GLU A 47 3.67 11.26 5.73
CA GLU A 47 4.38 10.17 6.40
C GLU A 47 3.42 9.06 6.83
N LYS A 48 2.27 9.44 7.38
CA LYS A 48 1.19 8.52 7.75
C LYS A 48 0.63 7.77 6.54
N ALA A 49 0.42 8.46 5.41
CA ALA A 49 -0.06 7.81 4.20
C ALA A 49 0.95 6.78 3.69
N ALA A 50 2.25 7.12 3.62
CA ALA A 50 3.29 6.22 3.11
C ALA A 50 3.36 4.86 3.84
N VAL A 51 3.13 4.86 5.16
CA VAL A 51 3.14 3.63 5.98
C VAL A 51 1.83 2.84 5.93
N GLN A 52 0.74 3.40 5.37
CA GLN A 52 -0.60 2.80 5.37
C GLN A 52 -1.10 2.36 3.99
N VAL A 53 -0.65 3.01 2.91
CA VAL A 53 -1.18 2.73 1.56
C VAL A 53 -0.61 1.45 0.95
N PHE A 54 -1.43 0.77 0.19
CA PHE A 54 -1.03 -0.26 -0.78
C PHE A 54 -1.93 -0.15 -2.01
N SER A 55 -1.50 -0.73 -3.11
CA SER A 55 -2.18 -0.71 -4.39
C SER A 55 -2.62 -2.13 -4.74
N LEU A 56 -3.85 -2.24 -5.21
CA LEU A 56 -4.42 -3.45 -5.78
C LEU A 56 -4.21 -3.45 -7.30
N PRO A 57 -4.25 -4.61 -7.97
CA PRO A 57 -4.20 -4.67 -9.43
C PRO A 57 -5.41 -3.96 -10.04
N VAL A 58 -5.14 -2.90 -10.80
CA VAL A 58 -6.15 -2.12 -11.53
C VAL A 58 -5.61 -1.89 -12.94
N HIS A 59 -6.12 -2.65 -13.89
CA HIS A 59 -5.80 -2.51 -15.31
C HIS A 59 -6.94 -3.08 -16.17
N PRO A 60 -7.03 -2.76 -17.48
CA PRO A 60 -8.13 -3.19 -18.35
C PRO A 60 -8.30 -4.72 -18.53
N GLY A 61 -7.37 -5.51 -18.00
CA GLY A 61 -7.42 -6.98 -18.06
C GLY A 61 -7.99 -7.63 -16.80
N VAL A 62 -8.34 -6.85 -15.78
CA VAL A 62 -9.06 -7.34 -14.60
C VAL A 62 -10.52 -7.52 -14.98
N THR A 63 -11.03 -8.75 -14.90
CA THR A 63 -12.46 -9.04 -15.14
C THR A 63 -13.31 -8.70 -13.93
N ASP A 64 -14.64 -8.63 -14.10
CA ASP A 64 -15.57 -8.38 -13.00
C ASP A 64 -15.45 -9.48 -11.92
N GLU A 65 -15.32 -10.76 -12.31
CA GLU A 65 -15.14 -11.86 -11.37
C GLU A 65 -13.82 -11.77 -10.59
N GLN A 66 -12.76 -11.25 -11.22
CA GLN A 66 -11.49 -11.01 -10.55
C GLN A 66 -11.59 -9.82 -9.60
N ALA A 67 -12.30 -8.76 -9.97
CA ALA A 67 -12.55 -7.61 -9.10
C ALA A 67 -13.36 -8.00 -7.86
N ASP A 68 -14.37 -8.86 -8.02
CA ASP A 68 -15.13 -9.44 -6.90
C ASP A 68 -14.22 -10.27 -5.99
N TYR A 69 -13.43 -11.20 -6.57
CA TYR A 69 -12.48 -12.00 -5.79
C TYR A 69 -11.47 -11.14 -5.02
N ILE A 70 -10.93 -10.09 -5.66
CA ILE A 70 -10.00 -9.16 -5.01
C ILE A 70 -10.69 -8.46 -3.83
N SER A 71 -11.90 -7.95 -4.05
CA SER A 71 -12.64 -7.18 -3.05
C SER A 71 -13.01 -8.03 -1.83
N GLU A 72 -13.55 -9.24 -2.06
CA GLU A 72 -13.86 -10.20 -1.01
C GLU A 72 -12.61 -10.63 -0.22
N THR A 73 -11.53 -10.91 -0.93
CA THR A 73 -10.27 -11.30 -0.32
C THR A 73 -9.68 -10.19 0.55
N VAL A 74 -9.78 -8.94 0.10
CA VAL A 74 -9.34 -7.77 0.88
C VAL A 74 -10.16 -7.64 2.16
N LEU A 75 -11.49 -7.74 2.09
CA LEU A 75 -12.35 -7.71 3.27
C LEU A 75 -11.94 -8.80 4.28
N HIS A 76 -11.77 -10.04 3.82
CA HIS A 76 -11.40 -11.15 4.69
C HIS A 76 -10.00 -11.02 5.32
N VAL A 77 -9.05 -10.39 4.64
CA VAL A 77 -7.68 -10.19 5.18
C VAL A 77 -7.63 -9.04 6.21
N LEU A 78 -8.58 -8.09 6.13
CA LEU A 78 -8.67 -6.93 7.01
C LEU A 78 -9.47 -7.19 8.31
N GLU A 79 -10.30 -8.23 8.34
CA GLU A 79 -10.94 -8.77 9.56
C GLU A 79 -9.90 -9.37 10.53
#